data_AF-A0A936Y0K4-F1
#
_entry.id   AF-A0A936Y0K4-F1
#
_cell.length_a   1.000
_cell.length_b   1.000
_cell.length_c   1.000
_cell.angle_alpha   90.00
_cell.angle_beta   90.00
_cell.angle_gamma   90.00
#
_symmetry.space_group_name_H-M   'P 1'
#
loop_
_entity.id
_entity.type
_entity.pdbx_description
1 polymer ?
#
loop_
_entity_poly.entity_id
_entity_poly.type
_entity_poly.pdbx_seq_one_letter_code
_entity_poly.pdbx_strand_id
1 'polypeptide(L)' 'METTKKRTGLYWVLFLLSVVLFFVVLYSPYGSWVSMVLPFNVTFFALALDLM' A
#
# COMPACT_ATOMS: atom_id res chain seq x y z
N MET A 1 -8.79 -18.66 -21.14
CA MET A 1 -8.43 -18.05 -19.86
C MET A 1 -8.66 -16.57 -20.00
N GLU A 2 -9.64 -16.04 -19.25
CA GLU A 2 -9.98 -14.63 -19.30
C GLU A 2 -8.73 -13.80 -18.98
N THR A 3 -8.41 -12.86 -19.88
CA THR A 3 -7.34 -11.90 -19.71
C THR A 3 -7.72 -10.96 -18.58
N THR A 4 -7.55 -11.40 -17.34
CA THR A 4 -7.59 -10.53 -16.17
C THR A 4 -6.41 -9.59 -16.28
N LYS A 5 -6.64 -8.49 -17.00
CA LYS A 5 -5.71 -7.39 -17.21
C LYS A 5 -5.16 -6.99 -15.84
N LYS A 6 -3.95 -7.44 -15.52
CA LYS A 6 -3.28 -7.17 -14.23
C LYS A 6 -3.31 -5.66 -14.02
N ARG A 7 -4.08 -5.21 -13.02
CA ARG A 7 -4.21 -3.78 -12.69
C ARG A 7 -2.99 -3.31 -11.88
N THR A 8 -1.78 -3.69 -12.31
CA THR A 8 -0.52 -3.35 -11.64
C THR A 8 -0.41 -1.84 -11.42
N GLY A 9 -0.84 -1.04 -12.41
CA GLY A 9 -0.89 0.42 -12.28
C GLY A 9 -1.85 0.93 -11.20
N LEU A 10 -2.97 0.23 -10.94
CA LEU A 10 -3.89 0.57 -9.85
C LEU A 10 -3.24 0.28 -8.49
N TYR A 11 -2.52 -0.84 -8.36
CA TYR A 11 -1.78 -1.15 -7.13
C TYR A 11 -0.63 -0.18 -6.84
N TRP A 12 0.02 0.37 -7.88
CA TRP A 12 0.97 1.47 -7.71
C TRP A 12 0.35 2.72 -7.12
N VAL A 13 -0.85 3.10 -7.58
CA VAL A 13 -1.58 4.24 -7.02
C VAL A 13 -1.98 3.96 -5.56
N LEU A 14 -2.50 2.77 -5.26
CA LEU A 14 -2.82 2.37 -3.88
C LEU A 14 -1.58 2.33 -2.97
N PHE A 15 -0.44 1.87 -3.47
CA PHE A 15 0.81 1.87 -2.73
C PHE A 15 1.24 3.29 -2.37
N LEU A 16 1.27 4.21 -3.34
CA LEU A 16 1.62 5.61 -3.08
C LEU A 16 0.65 6.26 -2.08
N LEU A 17 -0.65 5.98 -2.19
CA LEU A 17 -1.66 6.47 -1.27
C LEU A 17 -1.47 5.90 0.15
N SER A 18 -1.11 4.63 0.26
CA SER A 18 -0.79 3.96 1.53
C SER A 18 0.48 4.54 2.17
N VAL A 19 1.50 4.88 1.38
CA VAL A 19 2.72 5.56 1.87
C VAL A 19 2.40 6.95 2.41
N VAL A 20 1.56 7.73 1.72
CA VAL A 20 1.11 9.04 2.23
C VAL A 20 0.36 8.88 3.55
N LEU A 21 -0.56 7.92 3.64
CA LEU A 21 -1.29 7.60 4.88
C LEU A 21 -0.34 7.19 6.01
N PHE A 22 0.71 6.43 5.70
CA PHE A 22 1.72 6.05 6.69
C PHE A 22 2.42 7.27 7.29
N PHE A 23 2.85 8.24 6.48
CA PHE A 23 3.44 9.48 7.00
C PHE A 23 2.43 10.33 7.77
N VAL A 24 1.18 10.40 7.31
CA VAL A 24 0.11 11.12 8.02
C VAL A 24 -0.12 10.52 9.41
N VAL A 25 -0.15 9.18 9.54
CA VAL A 25 -0.28 8.50 10.84
C VAL A 25 0.98 8.67 11.68
N LEU A 26 2.17 8.62 11.08
CA LEU A 26 3.45 8.79 11.77
C LEU A 26 3.60 10.18 12.42
N TYR A 27 3.20 11.25 11.73
CA TYR A 27 3.26 12.63 12.26
C TYR A 27 2.03 13.03 13.08
N SER A 28 1.01 12.18 13.10
CA SER A 28 -0.19 12.34 13.90
C SER A 28 0.05 11.89 15.35
N PRO A 29 -0.72 12.40 16.33
CA PRO A 29 -0.75 11.83 17.68
C PRO A 29 -1.04 10.32 17.72
N TYR A 30 -1.55 9.73 16.63
CA TYR A 30 -1.73 8.29 16.46
C TYR A 30 -0.48 7.54 15.97
N GLY A 31 0.72 8.14 16.02
CA GLY A 31 1.98 7.52 15.58
C GLY A 31 2.27 6.15 16.22
N SER A 32 1.75 5.87 17.41
CA SER A 32 1.83 4.53 18.02
C SER A 32 1.15 3.42 17.22
N TRP A 33 0.19 3.76 16.36
CA TRP A 33 -0.56 2.83 15.50
C TRP A 33 0.09 2.65 14.13
N VAL A 34 1.24 3.29 13.87
CA VAL A 34 1.92 3.21 12.59
C VAL A 34 2.28 1.76 12.22
N SER A 35 2.57 0.93 13.24
CA SER A 35 2.86 -0.49 13.07
C SER A 35 1.69 -1.28 12.48
N MET A 36 0.46 -0.81 12.67
CA MET A 36 -0.75 -1.41 12.13
C MET A 36 -0.95 -1.09 10.63
N VAL A 37 -0.31 -0.02 10.15
CA VAL A 37 -0.34 0.43 8.75
C VAL A 37 0.80 -0.18 7.92
N LEU A 38 1.92 -0.54 8.55
CA LEU A 38 3.06 -1.22 7.91
C LEU A 38 2.69 -2.43 7.03
N PRO A 39 1.85 -3.40 7.48
CA PRO A 39 1.51 -4.54 6.65
C PRO A 39 0.78 -4.13 5.36
N PHE A 40 -0.06 -3.10 5.38
CA PHE A 40 -0.75 -2.60 4.18
C PHE A 40 0.24 -2.02 3.16
N ASN A 41 1.23 -1.26 3.61
CA ASN A 41 2.28 -0.75 2.73
C ASN A 41 3.04 -1.89 2.04
N VAL A 42 3.41 -2.93 2.79
CA VAL A 42 4.14 -4.09 2.25
C VAL A 42 3.26 -4.91 1.30
N THR A 43 1.98 -5.11 1.62
CA THR A 43 1.05 -5.84 0.75
C THR A 43 0.78 -5.09 -0.55
N PHE A 44 0.50 -3.79 -0.49
CA PHE A 44 0.31 -3.00 -1.71
C PHE A 44 1.58 -2.87 -2.53
N PHE A 45 2.75 -2.83 -1.88
CA PHE A 45 4.04 -2.87 -2.57
C PHE A 45 4.28 -4.20 -3.30
N ALA A 46 4.00 -5.33 -2.65
CA ALA A 46 4.11 -6.65 -3.26
C ALA A 46 3.15 -6.82 -4.45
N LEU A 47 1.90 -6.35 -4.32
CA LEU A 47 0.93 -6.32 -5.41
C LEU A 47 1.32 -5.36 -6.55
N ALA A 48 1.95 -4.22 -6.23
CA ALA A 48 2.47 -3.27 -7.21
C ALA A 48 3.69 -3.80 -7.97
N LEU A 49 4.50 -4.63 -7.32
CA LEU A 49 5.61 -5.38 -7.93
C LEU A 49 5.15 -6.65 -8.68
N ASP A 50 3.84 -6.94 -8.68
CA ASP A 50 3.28 -8.16 -9.29
C ASP A 50 3.89 -9.46 -8.71
N LEU A 51 4.29 -9.39 -7.44
CA LEU A 51 4.96 -10.44 -6.69
C LEU A 51 3.97 -11.39 -5.97
N MET A 52 2.68 -11.02 -5.97
CA MET A 52 1.53 -11.75 -5.41
C MET A 52 0.43 -11.86 -6.47
#